data_AF-A0AAP0BHJ7-F1
#
_entry.id   AF-A0AAP0BHJ7-F1
#
_cell.length_a   1.000
_cell.length_b   1.000
_cell.length_c   1.000
_cell.angle_alpha   90.00
_cell.angle_beta   90.00
_cell.angle_gamma   90.00
#
_symmetry.space_group_name_H-M   'P 1'
#
loop_
_entity.id
_entity.type
_entity.pdbx_description
1 polymer ?
#
loop_
_entity_poly.entity_id
_entity_poly.type
_entity_poly.pdbx_seq_one_letter_code
_entity_poly.pdbx_strand_id
1 'polypeptide(L)'
;MSMINHVFQIHEPPIDIITRIGKIFNKFLWGSQNNNTRKTHLAAWDTLCLPWGEGGIGFRKLKDIIITFSQKLWWKIRKNDSLWTKYMNVKYCLGIHPLFAPVKNTSSVTWVRVSKTKNSAEKYIVWEIGPGNISFWHDNWLGSSSLSQILPTYQHDNKEVAEFLTDHTWDTRKIQFLSCDINMMVSNVPIGIEILDRCIFTLTKSQSFEFKATWQEIGPRGVNLTIGPFWSRALPIKMSFFIWHLIKKFLPAETVMQNRCFHLASKCRCCANIEIIDHLFFSSNMAQAIWKFYLHMFSMEYRKYNSIASFPLYWKTSKPWASKNHVRYVTPFIILWTIWTSRNDDKHRQLKMSPYKIKINIDNLLRSLAKASLITMNREKSQVFEYFNLPKTKARKKNKHRNRKTCFWIKPIPP
;
A
#
# COMPACT_ATOMS: atom_id res chain seq x y z
N MET A 1 18.10 -2.80 0.39
CA MET A 1 17.04 -1.94 -0.20
C MET A 1 17.39 -0.44 -0.17
N SER A 2 18.67 -0.07 -0.14
CA SER A 2 19.11 1.31 0.16
C SER A 2 19.59 2.08 -1.09
N MET A 3 20.49 1.55 -1.92
CA MET A 3 21.18 2.35 -2.95
C MET A 3 20.29 2.98 -4.04
N ILE A 4 19.40 2.21 -4.68
CA ILE A 4 18.53 2.73 -5.77
C ILE A 4 17.62 3.87 -5.26
N ASN A 5 17.11 3.76 -4.04
CA ASN A 5 16.27 4.78 -3.44
C ASN A 5 17.06 6.06 -3.09
N HIS A 6 18.35 5.95 -2.76
CA HIS A 6 19.20 7.13 -2.58
C HIS A 6 19.47 7.83 -3.91
N VAL A 7 19.78 7.07 -4.97
CA VAL A 7 19.98 7.63 -6.31
C VAL A 7 18.70 8.32 -6.80
N PHE A 8 17.53 7.69 -6.66
CA PHE A 8 16.27 8.24 -7.15
C PHE A 8 15.78 9.48 -6.39
N GLN A 9 16.28 9.72 -5.17
CA GLN A 9 16.03 10.96 -4.44
C GLN A 9 16.70 12.17 -5.08
N ILE A 10 17.80 11.96 -5.79
CA ILE A 10 18.64 13.04 -6.33
C ILE A 10 18.50 13.10 -7.86
N HIS A 11 18.60 11.94 -8.51
CA HIS A 11 18.63 11.81 -9.97
C HIS A 11 17.40 11.11 -10.50
N GLU A 12 16.93 11.55 -11.66
CA GLU A 12 15.98 10.81 -12.49
C GLU A 12 16.79 10.11 -13.58
N PRO A 13 16.95 8.77 -13.52
CA PRO A 13 17.65 8.05 -14.57
C PRO A 13 16.88 8.11 -15.89
N PRO A 14 17.57 7.98 -17.04
CA PRO A 14 16.92 7.79 -18.33
C PRO A 14 15.90 6.65 -18.31
N ILE A 15 14.84 6.82 -19.11
CA ILE A 15 13.73 5.86 -19.19
C ILE A 15 14.24 4.46 -19.55
N ASP A 16 15.25 4.35 -20.41
CA ASP A 16 15.85 3.07 -20.81
C ASP A 16 16.52 2.32 -19.66
N ILE A 17 17.11 3.04 -18.70
CA ILE A 17 17.67 2.42 -17.49
C ILE A 17 16.52 1.88 -16.62
N ILE A 18 15.47 2.69 -16.44
CA ILE A 18 14.30 2.28 -15.65
C ILE A 18 13.63 1.05 -16.27
N THR A 19 13.48 1.00 -17.59
CA THR A 19 12.90 -0.14 -18.30
C THR A 19 13.81 -1.36 -18.22
N ARG A 20 15.13 -1.21 -18.36
CA ARG A 20 16.11 -2.29 -18.20
C ARG A 20 16.07 -2.90 -16.81
N ILE A 21 16.02 -2.08 -15.76
CA ILE A 21 15.88 -2.57 -14.37
C ILE A 21 14.55 -3.31 -14.21
N GLY A 22 13.45 -2.78 -14.76
CA GLY A 22 12.16 -3.46 -14.78
C GLY A 22 12.20 -4.83 -15.46
N LYS A 23 12.94 -4.97 -16.57
CA LYS A 23 13.17 -6.26 -17.23
C LYS A 23 13.98 -7.22 -16.35
N ILE A 24 15.00 -6.73 -15.64
CA ILE A 24 15.77 -7.56 -14.69
C ILE A 24 14.89 -8.06 -13.55
N PHE A 25 14.03 -7.22 -12.97
CA PHE A 25 13.10 -7.67 -11.92
C PHE A 25 12.09 -8.70 -12.43
N ASN A 26 11.56 -8.50 -13.64
CA ASN A 26 10.69 -9.49 -14.29
C ASN A 26 11.42 -10.81 -14.57
N LYS A 27 12.67 -10.75 -15.06
CA LYS A 27 13.50 -11.94 -15.31
C LYS A 27 13.85 -12.65 -14.01
N PHE A 28 14.10 -11.92 -12.92
CA PHE A 28 14.33 -12.52 -11.61
C PHE A 28 13.10 -13.26 -11.11
N LEU A 29 11.92 -12.65 -11.24
CA LEU A 29 10.68 -13.24 -10.72
C LEU A 29 10.18 -14.42 -11.56
N TRP A 30 10.19 -14.27 -12.87
CA TRP A 30 9.60 -15.23 -13.80
C TRP A 30 10.63 -16.11 -14.50
N GLY A 31 11.89 -15.72 -14.55
CA GLY A 31 12.91 -16.40 -15.35
C GLY A 31 13.34 -17.76 -14.79
N SER A 32 14.03 -18.50 -15.66
CA SER A 32 14.70 -19.75 -15.31
C SER A 32 16.18 -19.48 -15.02
N GLN A 33 16.76 -20.29 -14.14
CA GLN A 33 18.21 -20.28 -13.88
C GLN A 33 19.00 -20.84 -15.09
N ASN A 34 18.35 -21.69 -15.90
CA ASN A 34 18.89 -22.19 -17.15
C ASN A 34 18.43 -21.31 -18.31
N ASN A 35 19.38 -20.64 -18.98
CA ASN A 35 19.14 -19.70 -20.09
C ASN A 35 18.33 -20.29 -21.26
N ASN A 36 18.22 -21.62 -21.39
CA ASN A 36 17.50 -22.30 -22.48
C ASN A 36 16.01 -22.57 -22.22
N THR A 37 15.46 -22.26 -21.05
CA THR A 37 14.02 -22.47 -20.78
C THR A 37 13.31 -21.16 -20.44
N ARG A 38 12.54 -20.63 -21.40
CA ARG A 38 11.64 -19.50 -21.14
C ARG A 38 10.48 -19.99 -20.28
N LYS A 39 10.44 -19.60 -19.01
CA LYS A 39 9.26 -19.78 -18.18
C LYS A 39 8.17 -18.79 -18.61
N THR A 40 6.92 -19.22 -18.53
CA THR A 40 5.76 -18.37 -18.84
C THR A 40 5.62 -17.26 -17.80
N HIS A 41 5.55 -16.02 -18.25
CA HIS A 41 5.18 -14.88 -17.40
C HIS A 41 3.71 -15.04 -16.98
N LEU A 42 3.47 -15.29 -15.69
CA LEU A 42 2.11 -15.55 -15.20
C LEU A 42 1.31 -14.24 -15.01
N ALA A 43 1.99 -13.13 -14.75
CA ALA A 43 1.35 -11.81 -14.65
C ALA A 43 2.24 -10.70 -15.17
N ALA A 44 1.60 -9.64 -15.68
CA ALA A 44 2.27 -8.39 -16.04
C ALA A 44 2.84 -7.69 -14.80
N TRP A 45 3.96 -7.00 -14.95
CA TRP A 45 4.61 -6.27 -13.86
C TRP A 45 3.69 -5.23 -13.23
N ASP A 46 2.87 -4.55 -14.04
CA ASP A 46 1.90 -3.58 -13.55
C ASP A 46 0.86 -4.20 -12.60
N THR A 47 0.42 -5.43 -12.88
CA THR A 47 -0.48 -6.20 -12.00
C THR A 47 0.20 -6.53 -10.67
N LEU A 48 1.50 -6.83 -10.68
CA LEU A 48 2.26 -7.11 -9.46
C LEU A 48 2.43 -5.87 -8.59
N CYS A 49 2.50 -4.70 -9.21
CA CYS A 49 2.66 -3.43 -8.53
C CYS A 49 1.39 -2.90 -7.85
N LEU A 50 0.23 -3.48 -8.16
CA LEU A 50 -1.00 -3.15 -7.44
C LEU A 50 -0.87 -3.48 -5.95
N PRO A 51 -1.52 -2.72 -5.06
CA PRO A 51 -1.66 -3.05 -3.65
C PRO A 51 -2.20 -4.46 -3.43
N TRP A 52 -1.92 -5.02 -2.25
CA TRP A 52 -2.38 -6.35 -1.85
C TRP A 52 -3.90 -6.47 -1.85
N GLY A 53 -4.58 -5.41 -1.41
CA GLY A 53 -6.04 -5.30 -1.42
C GLY A 53 -6.62 -5.03 -2.80
N GLU A 54 -5.79 -4.88 -3.83
CA GLU A 54 -6.25 -4.60 -5.20
C GLU A 54 -5.77 -5.67 -6.18
N GLY A 55 -5.37 -6.84 -5.64
CA GLY A 55 -5.00 -8.03 -6.42
C GLY A 55 -3.56 -8.11 -6.87
N GLY A 56 -2.69 -7.19 -6.43
CA GLY A 56 -1.26 -7.26 -6.68
C GLY A 56 -0.45 -7.80 -5.49
N ILE A 57 0.87 -7.68 -5.62
CA ILE A 57 1.87 -8.11 -4.62
C ILE A 57 2.43 -6.90 -3.86
N GLY A 58 2.07 -5.68 -4.25
CA GLY A 58 2.54 -4.44 -3.64
C GLY A 58 3.98 -4.10 -3.99
N PHE A 59 4.47 -4.58 -5.14
CA PHE A 59 5.72 -4.08 -5.69
C PHE A 59 5.59 -2.61 -6.07
N ARG A 60 6.68 -1.86 -5.99
CA ARG A 60 6.66 -0.44 -6.34
C ARG A 60 7.14 -0.27 -7.76
N LYS A 61 6.35 0.40 -8.61
CA LYS A 61 6.85 0.82 -9.92
C LYS A 61 7.92 1.89 -9.72
N LEU A 62 9.04 1.74 -10.42
CA LEU A 62 10.16 2.66 -10.30
C LEU A 62 9.79 4.09 -10.72
N LYS A 63 8.93 4.22 -11.74
CA LYS A 63 8.41 5.52 -12.18
C LYS A 63 7.66 6.25 -11.05
N ASP A 64 6.75 5.55 -10.36
CA ASP A 64 5.99 6.14 -9.26
C ASP A 64 6.88 6.55 -8.08
N ILE A 65 7.93 5.77 -7.80
CA ILE A 65 8.93 6.12 -6.78
C ILE A 65 9.63 7.43 -7.16
N ILE A 66 10.06 7.57 -8.41
CA ILE A 66 10.74 8.77 -8.91
C ILE A 66 9.80 9.98 -8.82
N ILE A 67 8.55 9.85 -9.26
CA ILE A 67 7.53 10.91 -9.17
C ILE A 67 7.30 11.31 -7.71
N THR A 68 7.17 10.34 -6.80
CA THR A 68 6.98 10.60 -5.37
C THR A 68 8.17 11.38 -4.79
N PHE A 69 9.40 11.05 -5.17
CA PHE A 69 10.57 11.82 -4.78
C PHE A 69 10.62 13.21 -5.42
N SER A 70 10.16 13.38 -6.65
CA SER A 70 10.02 14.71 -7.27
C SER A 70 9.06 15.60 -6.48
N GLN A 71 7.93 15.06 -6.03
CA GLN A 71 6.99 15.79 -5.18
C GLN A 71 7.59 16.12 -3.80
N LYS A 72 8.42 15.24 -3.24
CA LYS A 72 9.18 15.54 -2.01
C LYS A 72 10.10 16.76 -2.19
N LEU A 73 10.81 16.81 -3.31
CA LEU A 73 11.67 17.95 -3.64
C LEU A 73 10.85 19.23 -3.83
N TRP A 74 9.70 19.14 -4.50
CA TRP A 74 8.78 20.28 -4.64
C TRP A 74 8.32 20.81 -3.28
N TRP A 75 7.86 19.93 -2.40
CA TRP A 75 7.44 20.31 -1.05
C TRP A 75 8.56 21.01 -0.26
N LYS A 76 9.81 20.54 -0.41
CA LYS A 76 10.97 21.24 0.16
C LYS A 76 11.14 22.63 -0.41
N ILE A 77 11.04 22.81 -1.75
CA ILE A 77 11.15 24.13 -2.39
C ILE A 77 10.09 25.09 -1.84
N ARG A 78 8.84 24.63 -1.69
CA ARG A 78 7.75 25.42 -1.08
C ARG A 78 8.04 25.79 0.37
N LYS A 79 8.51 24.83 1.18
CA LYS A 79 8.84 25.07 2.59
C LYS A 79 10.07 26.00 2.79
N ASN A 80 10.97 26.03 1.80
CA ASN A 80 12.17 26.87 1.77
C ASN A 80 13.09 26.76 3.01
N ASP A 81 13.24 25.55 3.56
CA ASP A 81 13.92 25.33 4.86
C ASP A 81 15.41 24.95 4.77
N SER A 82 15.97 24.80 3.57
CA SER A 82 17.34 24.31 3.37
C SER A 82 18.17 25.21 2.45
N LEU A 83 19.50 25.08 2.52
CA LEU A 83 20.39 25.81 1.60
C LEU A 83 20.09 25.51 0.13
N TRP A 84 19.79 24.24 -0.18
CA TRP A 84 19.41 23.82 -1.53
C TRP A 84 18.13 24.51 -2.00
N THR A 85 17.09 24.59 -1.17
CA THR A 85 15.83 25.24 -1.55
C THR A 85 15.99 26.73 -1.72
N LYS A 86 16.78 27.38 -0.86
CA LYS A 86 17.12 28.81 -0.99
C LYS A 86 17.83 29.09 -2.32
N TYR A 87 18.84 28.29 -2.67
CA TYR A 87 19.51 28.38 -3.97
C TYR A 87 18.55 28.17 -5.15
N MET A 88 17.68 27.16 -5.10
CA MET A 88 16.72 26.88 -6.17
C MET A 88 15.72 28.03 -6.36
N ASN A 89 15.22 28.62 -5.27
CA ASN A 89 14.30 29.75 -5.32
C ASN A 89 14.99 31.00 -5.91
N VAL A 90 16.22 31.30 -5.51
CA VAL A 90 16.99 32.43 -6.08
C VAL A 90 17.29 32.18 -7.57
N LYS A 91 17.66 30.96 -7.95
CA LYS A 91 18.04 30.66 -9.34
C LYS A 91 16.86 30.66 -10.33
N TYR A 92 15.71 30.14 -9.91
CA TYR A 92 14.59 29.86 -10.83
C TYR A 92 13.34 30.71 -10.58
N CYS A 93 13.09 31.12 -9.33
CA CYS A 93 11.85 31.81 -8.98
C CYS A 93 12.03 33.34 -9.06
N LEU A 94 13.19 33.92 -8.68
CA LEU A 94 13.52 35.36 -8.87
C LEU A 94 12.35 36.33 -8.56
N GLY A 95 11.60 36.12 -7.48
CA GLY A 95 10.44 36.94 -7.10
C GLY A 95 9.10 36.55 -7.75
N ILE A 96 9.10 35.59 -8.67
CA ILE A 96 7.89 34.94 -9.20
C ILE A 96 7.51 33.79 -8.27
N HIS A 97 6.21 33.60 -8.04
CA HIS A 97 5.72 32.45 -7.28
C HIS A 97 6.21 31.13 -7.91
N PRO A 98 6.75 30.16 -7.14
CA PRO A 98 7.36 28.95 -7.69
C PRO A 98 6.47 28.17 -8.67
N LEU A 99 5.15 28.22 -8.49
CA LEU A 99 4.18 27.57 -9.39
C LEU A 99 4.30 28.06 -10.84
N PHE A 100 4.65 29.33 -11.07
CA PHE A 100 4.75 29.93 -12.41
C PHE A 100 6.17 30.05 -12.93
N ALA A 101 7.17 29.69 -12.11
CA ALA A 101 8.56 29.76 -12.53
C ALA A 101 8.79 28.91 -13.81
N PRO A 102 9.37 29.51 -14.87
CA PRO A 102 9.47 28.88 -16.18
C PRO A 102 10.57 27.81 -16.23
N VAL A 103 10.44 26.89 -17.18
CA VAL A 103 11.47 25.91 -17.50
C VAL A 103 12.13 26.31 -18.81
N LYS A 104 13.41 26.71 -18.74
CA LYS A 104 14.26 27.07 -19.90
C LYS A 104 15.11 25.87 -20.34
N ASN A 105 15.61 25.88 -21.58
CA ASN A 105 16.51 24.83 -22.10
C ASN A 105 17.81 24.68 -21.29
N THR A 106 18.27 25.76 -20.65
CA THR A 106 19.46 25.77 -19.77
C THR A 106 19.16 25.34 -18.33
N SER A 107 17.91 24.96 -18.03
CA SER A 107 17.52 24.55 -16.68
C SER A 107 18.20 23.24 -16.27
N SER A 108 18.53 23.12 -14.99
CA SER A 108 19.05 21.85 -14.47
C SER A 108 18.00 20.74 -14.59
N VAL A 109 18.48 19.51 -14.81
CA VAL A 109 17.63 18.31 -14.92
C VAL A 109 16.72 18.16 -13.71
N THR A 110 17.20 18.49 -12.50
CA THR A 110 16.42 18.46 -11.27
C THR A 110 15.26 19.48 -11.29
N TRP A 111 15.47 20.69 -11.81
CA TRP A 111 14.40 21.69 -11.92
C TRP A 111 13.32 21.24 -12.91
N VAL A 112 13.73 20.73 -14.07
CA VAL A 112 12.82 20.17 -15.07
C VAL A 112 11.97 19.04 -14.47
N ARG A 113 12.62 18.10 -13.78
CA ARG A 113 11.97 16.97 -13.09
C ARG A 113 10.92 17.44 -12.09
N VAL A 114 11.30 18.36 -11.22
CA VAL A 114 10.44 18.85 -10.14
C VAL A 114 9.26 19.66 -10.72
N SER A 115 9.53 20.49 -11.73
CA SER A 115 8.52 21.29 -12.43
C SER A 115 7.46 20.45 -13.14
N LYS A 116 7.79 19.24 -13.61
CA LYS A 116 6.79 18.31 -14.18
C LYS A 116 5.76 17.83 -13.14
N THR A 117 6.11 17.85 -11.85
CA THR A 117 5.26 17.31 -10.78
C THR A 117 4.58 18.36 -9.91
N LYS A 118 4.91 19.66 -10.08
CA LYS A 118 4.44 20.75 -9.21
C LYS A 118 2.92 20.80 -9.04
N ASN A 119 2.17 20.80 -10.15
CA ASN A 119 0.70 20.87 -10.12
C ASN A 119 0.06 19.69 -9.37
N SER A 120 0.66 18.50 -9.46
CA SER A 120 0.17 17.32 -8.74
C SER A 120 0.50 17.36 -7.25
N ALA A 121 1.62 17.98 -6.88
CA ALA A 121 2.07 18.11 -5.50
C ALA A 121 1.28 19.19 -4.74
N GLU A 122 0.96 20.32 -5.39
CA GLU A 122 0.20 21.44 -4.79
C GLU A 122 -1.18 21.02 -4.26
N LYS A 123 -1.79 19.97 -4.83
CA LYS A 123 -3.08 19.41 -4.35
C LYS A 123 -3.05 18.95 -2.88
N TYR A 124 -1.85 18.77 -2.33
CA TYR A 124 -1.61 18.25 -0.99
C TYR A 124 -0.88 19.26 -0.10
N ILE A 125 -0.68 20.49 -0.57
CA ILE A 125 -0.02 21.58 0.16
C ILE A 125 -1.08 22.57 0.59
N VAL A 126 -1.11 22.87 1.88
CA VAL A 126 -1.94 23.90 2.50
C VAL A 126 -1.04 24.75 3.38
N TRP A 127 -1.35 26.04 3.50
CA TRP A 127 -0.63 26.97 4.34
C TRP A 127 -1.46 27.38 5.55
N GLU A 128 -0.82 27.36 6.71
CA GLU A 128 -1.33 28.03 7.92
C GLU A 128 -0.67 29.40 8.01
N ILE A 129 -1.51 30.44 8.12
CA ILE A 129 -1.09 31.84 8.07
C ILE A 129 -0.51 32.24 9.41
N GLY A 130 0.68 32.81 9.39
CA GLY A 130 1.34 33.50 10.48
C GLY A 130 1.54 34.98 10.14
N PRO A 131 2.78 35.45 9.84
CA PRO A 131 3.05 36.82 9.42
C PRO A 131 2.53 37.15 8.01
N GLY A 132 2.22 36.15 7.17
CA GLY A 132 1.60 36.37 5.86
C GLY A 132 2.59 36.54 4.70
N ASN A 133 3.82 36.03 4.82
CA ASN A 133 4.85 36.02 3.76
C ASN A 133 4.58 34.91 2.72
N ILE A 134 3.31 34.75 2.35
CA ILE A 134 2.81 33.74 1.41
C ILE A 134 1.92 34.45 0.38
N SER A 135 1.76 33.85 -0.80
CA SER A 135 0.98 34.48 -1.86
C SER A 135 -0.50 34.49 -1.52
N PHE A 136 -1.13 35.67 -1.56
CA PHE A 136 -2.56 35.81 -1.31
C PHE A 136 -3.38 35.00 -2.34
N TRP A 137 -3.01 35.08 -3.61
CA TRP A 137 -3.77 34.48 -4.70
C TRP A 137 -3.43 33.01 -4.98
N HIS A 138 -2.17 32.63 -4.85
CA HIS A 138 -1.67 31.37 -5.39
C HIS A 138 -1.49 30.28 -4.36
N ASP A 139 -1.24 30.65 -3.10
CA ASP A 139 -1.12 29.69 -2.03
C ASP A 139 -2.48 29.26 -1.49
N ASN A 140 -2.61 27.97 -1.20
CA ASN A 140 -3.82 27.42 -0.62
C ASN A 140 -3.79 27.58 0.90
N TRP A 141 -4.22 28.72 1.40
CA TRP A 141 -4.42 28.97 2.84
C TRP A 141 -5.90 28.89 3.27
N LEU A 142 -6.84 28.83 2.32
CA LEU A 142 -8.26 28.52 2.57
C LEU A 142 -8.50 27.03 2.87
N GLY A 143 -7.51 26.18 2.60
CA GLY A 143 -7.52 24.74 2.82
C GLY A 143 -8.30 23.89 1.82
N SER A 144 -9.26 24.48 1.09
CA SER A 144 -9.97 23.82 0.00
C SER A 144 -9.28 24.01 -1.35
N SER A 145 -9.00 25.25 -1.73
CA SER A 145 -8.37 25.66 -2.99
C SER A 145 -7.68 27.03 -2.84
N SER A 146 -6.79 27.38 -3.78
CA SER A 146 -6.24 28.74 -3.84
C SER A 146 -7.29 29.73 -4.34
N LEU A 147 -7.19 31.01 -3.96
CA LEU A 147 -8.12 32.05 -4.42
C LEU A 147 -8.08 32.22 -5.95
N SER A 148 -6.92 32.10 -6.57
CA SER A 148 -6.76 32.16 -8.04
C SER A 148 -7.51 31.05 -8.78
N GLN A 149 -7.82 29.92 -8.13
CA GLN A 149 -8.67 28.88 -8.73
C GLN A 149 -10.16 29.22 -8.66
N ILE A 150 -10.56 30.01 -7.65
CA ILE A 150 -11.95 30.47 -7.46
C ILE A 150 -12.21 31.73 -8.29
N LEU A 151 -11.23 32.63 -8.35
CA LEU A 151 -11.25 33.91 -9.06
C LEU A 151 -10.08 33.98 -10.06
N PRO A 152 -10.26 33.44 -11.29
CA PRO A 152 -9.21 33.43 -12.30
C PRO A 152 -8.76 34.84 -12.75
N THR A 153 -9.57 35.87 -12.53
CA THR A 153 -9.29 37.25 -12.90
C THR A 153 -7.98 37.80 -12.31
N TYR A 154 -7.56 37.28 -11.15
CA TYR A 154 -6.38 37.75 -10.42
C TYR A 154 -5.17 36.79 -10.54
N GLN A 155 -5.12 35.95 -11.58
CA GLN A 155 -4.09 34.92 -11.74
C GLN A 155 -2.65 35.45 -11.90
N HIS A 156 -2.47 36.75 -12.13
CA HIS A 156 -1.14 37.37 -12.32
C HIS A 156 -0.73 38.32 -11.18
N ASP A 157 -1.54 38.43 -10.13
CA ASP A 157 -1.26 39.34 -9.02
C ASP A 157 -0.36 38.65 -7.96
N ASN A 158 0.74 39.31 -7.60
CA ASN A 158 1.81 38.75 -6.75
C ASN A 158 1.78 39.26 -5.30
N LYS A 159 0.64 39.77 -4.84
CA LYS A 159 0.50 40.28 -3.46
C LYS A 159 0.67 39.20 -2.40
N GLU A 160 1.25 39.62 -1.28
CA GLU A 160 1.38 38.79 -0.09
C GLU A 160 0.14 38.91 0.81
N VAL A 161 -0.14 37.87 1.60
CA VAL A 161 -1.23 37.90 2.58
C VAL A 161 -1.03 39.05 3.58
N ALA A 162 0.21 39.32 3.99
CA ALA A 162 0.56 40.39 4.92
C ALA A 162 0.00 41.76 4.52
N GLU A 163 -0.10 42.05 3.21
CA GLU A 163 -0.64 43.32 2.71
C GLU A 163 -2.12 43.53 3.08
N PHE A 164 -2.87 42.44 3.23
CA PHE A 164 -4.30 42.41 3.57
C PHE A 164 -4.57 42.27 5.07
N LEU A 165 -3.51 42.23 5.89
CA LEU A 165 -3.62 42.16 7.35
C LEU A 165 -3.41 43.53 7.99
N THR A 166 -4.04 43.75 9.14
CA THR A 166 -3.81 44.89 10.04
C THR A 166 -3.97 44.37 11.47
N ASP A 167 -2.97 44.59 12.32
CA ASP A 167 -2.92 44.09 13.71
C ASP A 167 -3.26 42.59 13.84
N HIS A 168 -2.67 41.76 12.97
CA HIS A 168 -2.92 40.31 12.90
C HIS A 168 -4.39 39.90 12.64
N THR A 169 -5.19 40.81 12.08
CA THR A 169 -6.56 40.56 11.64
C THR A 169 -6.74 40.93 10.18
N TRP A 170 -7.74 40.33 9.52
CA TRP A 170 -8.07 40.66 8.14
C TRP A 170 -8.63 42.08 8.04
N ASP A 171 -8.02 42.93 7.21
CA ASP A 171 -8.54 44.28 6.96
C ASP A 171 -9.67 44.22 5.93
N THR A 172 -10.90 44.30 6.42
CA THR A 172 -12.14 44.22 5.62
C THR A 172 -12.19 45.24 4.49
N ARG A 173 -11.54 46.41 4.65
CA ARG A 173 -11.47 47.45 3.62
C ARG A 173 -10.59 47.01 2.45
N LYS A 174 -9.48 46.32 2.75
CA LYS A 174 -8.53 45.84 1.73
C LYS A 174 -9.05 44.63 0.96
N ILE A 175 -9.96 43.85 1.54
CA ILE A 175 -10.59 42.68 0.90
C ILE A 175 -12.01 42.94 0.38
N GLN A 176 -12.50 44.18 0.46
CA GLN A 176 -13.85 44.57 0.03
C GLN A 176 -14.14 44.30 -1.46
N PHE A 177 -13.09 44.27 -2.28
CA PHE A 177 -13.20 43.96 -3.70
C PHE A 177 -13.59 42.50 -4.00
N LEU A 178 -13.52 41.61 -3.00
CA LEU A 178 -14.00 40.23 -3.10
C LEU A 178 -15.52 40.16 -2.93
N SER A 179 -16.18 39.23 -3.61
CA SER A 179 -17.60 38.95 -3.39
C SER A 179 -17.89 38.59 -1.93
N CYS A 180 -19.08 38.92 -1.43
CA CYS A 180 -19.49 38.70 -0.04
C CYS A 180 -19.16 37.29 0.49
N ASP A 181 -19.48 36.26 -0.29
CA ASP A 181 -19.24 34.86 0.10
C ASP A 181 -17.76 34.55 0.33
N ILE A 182 -16.89 35.00 -0.59
CA ILE A 182 -15.44 34.80 -0.49
C ILE A 182 -14.88 35.62 0.67
N ASN A 183 -15.34 36.86 0.86
CA ASN A 183 -14.89 37.71 1.95
C ASN A 183 -15.21 37.07 3.32
N MET A 184 -16.39 36.46 3.49
CA MET A 184 -16.70 35.67 4.67
C MET A 184 -15.78 34.46 4.84
N MET A 185 -15.48 33.72 3.75
CA MET A 185 -14.54 32.60 3.82
C MET A 185 -13.14 33.04 4.27
N VAL A 186 -12.62 34.13 3.69
CA VAL A 186 -11.32 34.71 4.03
C VAL A 186 -11.29 35.14 5.49
N SER A 187 -12.29 35.91 5.93
CA SER A 187 -12.39 36.43 7.30
C SER A 187 -12.46 35.32 8.37
N ASN A 188 -12.97 34.13 8.02
CA ASN A 188 -13.04 32.98 8.91
C ASN A 188 -11.72 32.20 9.04
N VAL A 189 -10.70 32.50 8.23
CA VAL A 189 -9.40 31.81 8.33
C VAL A 189 -8.63 32.35 9.54
N PRO A 190 -8.22 31.48 10.49
CA PRO A 190 -7.47 31.91 11.66
C PRO A 190 -6.04 32.31 11.29
N ILE A 191 -5.55 33.38 11.93
CA ILE A 191 -4.18 33.89 11.78
C ILE A 191 -3.39 33.54 13.06
N GLY A 192 -2.22 32.93 12.90
CA GLY A 192 -1.33 32.57 13.99
C GLY A 192 -0.45 33.74 14.42
N ILE A 193 -0.70 34.29 15.61
CA ILE A 193 0.02 35.48 16.11
C ILE A 193 1.47 35.16 16.53
N GLU A 194 1.73 33.95 17.03
CA GLU A 194 3.06 33.52 17.53
C GLU A 194 3.72 32.43 16.67
N ILE A 195 3.19 32.16 15.49
CA ILE A 195 3.62 31.04 14.64
C ILE A 195 4.05 31.61 13.29
N LEU A 196 5.18 31.12 12.75
CA LEU A 196 5.59 31.43 11.38
C LEU A 196 4.65 30.76 10.36
N ASP A 197 4.59 31.31 9.14
CA ASP A 197 3.83 30.69 8.05
C ASP A 197 4.27 29.23 7.86
N ARG A 198 3.31 28.31 7.92
CA ARG A 198 3.61 26.88 7.97
C ARG A 198 3.04 26.13 6.79
N CYS A 199 3.94 25.55 6.00
CA CYS A 199 3.61 24.65 4.90
C CYS A 199 3.18 23.26 5.43
N ILE A 200 1.89 22.95 5.35
CA ILE A 200 1.25 21.72 5.83
C ILE A 200 1.08 20.74 4.67
N PHE A 201 1.51 19.49 4.87
CA PHE A 201 1.23 18.40 3.95
C PHE A 201 -0.03 17.63 4.37
N THR A 202 -1.10 17.70 3.58
CA THR A 202 -2.45 17.27 4.01
C THR A 202 -2.65 15.76 4.07
N LEU A 203 -1.77 14.96 3.44
CA LEU A 203 -1.90 13.49 3.41
C LEU A 203 -1.52 12.82 4.74
N THR A 204 -0.87 13.54 5.65
CA THR A 204 -0.29 12.95 6.86
C THR A 204 -0.75 13.68 8.10
N LYS A 205 -0.94 12.93 9.20
CA LYS A 205 -1.25 13.54 10.51
C LYS A 205 -0.07 14.30 11.10
N SER A 206 1.15 13.95 10.68
CA SER A 206 2.37 14.67 11.04
C SER A 206 2.48 16.03 10.36
N GLN A 207 1.62 16.31 9.36
CA GLN A 207 1.62 17.54 8.56
C GLN A 207 2.95 17.75 7.79
N SER A 208 3.74 16.69 7.69
CA SER A 208 5.04 16.66 7.03
C SER A 208 5.01 15.66 5.88
N PHE A 209 5.88 15.84 4.89
CA PHE A 209 5.93 14.92 3.77
C PHE A 209 6.34 13.51 4.22
N GLU A 210 5.47 12.52 3.97
CA GLU A 210 5.79 11.11 4.16
C GLU A 210 5.71 10.35 2.83
N PHE A 211 6.84 9.81 2.39
CA PHE A 211 6.94 9.09 1.11
C PHE A 211 5.88 8.00 0.95
N LYS A 212 5.58 7.26 2.02
CA LYS A 212 4.60 6.17 1.97
C LYS A 212 3.19 6.67 1.68
N ALA A 213 2.75 7.73 2.37
CA ALA A 213 1.40 8.28 2.19
C ALA A 213 1.25 8.84 0.77
N THR A 214 2.22 9.63 0.31
CA THR A 214 2.24 10.19 -1.04
C THR A 214 2.25 9.10 -2.12
N TRP A 215 3.07 8.06 -1.97
CA TRP A 215 3.11 6.94 -2.92
C TRP A 215 1.79 6.16 -2.95
N GLN A 216 1.08 6.02 -1.82
CA GLN A 216 -0.22 5.34 -1.81
C GLN A 216 -1.30 6.11 -2.59
N GLU A 217 -1.18 7.45 -2.65
CA GLU A 217 -2.08 8.28 -3.45
C GLU A 217 -1.74 8.29 -4.93
N ILE A 218 -0.45 8.29 -5.29
CA ILE A 218 0.01 8.31 -6.69
C ILE A 218 0.02 6.90 -7.31
N GLY A 219 0.25 5.90 -6.49
CA GLY A 219 0.49 4.53 -6.91
C GLY A 219 -0.68 3.93 -7.69
N PRO A 220 -0.43 2.82 -8.40
CA PRO A 220 -1.44 2.20 -9.24
C PRO A 220 -2.61 1.75 -8.36
N ARG A 221 -3.83 2.11 -8.78
CA ARG A 221 -5.08 1.67 -8.16
C ARG A 221 -5.72 0.58 -9.02
N GLY A 222 -6.27 -0.43 -8.36
CA GLY A 222 -7.07 -1.49 -8.94
C GLY A 222 -8.39 -1.66 -8.19
N VAL A 223 -9.19 -2.64 -8.61
CA VAL A 223 -10.45 -2.98 -7.92
C VAL A 223 -10.11 -3.48 -6.52
N ASN A 224 -10.74 -2.91 -5.48
CA ASN A 224 -10.58 -3.38 -4.11
C ASN A 224 -11.13 -4.81 -4.00
N LEU A 225 -10.23 -5.76 -4.06
CA LEU A 225 -10.50 -7.14 -3.79
C LEU A 225 -10.30 -7.29 -2.28
N THR A 226 -11.28 -7.81 -1.55
CA THR A 226 -11.21 -8.11 -0.10
C THR A 226 -10.21 -9.24 0.25
N ILE A 227 -9.11 -9.28 -0.49
CA ILE A 227 -8.03 -10.25 -0.71
C ILE A 227 -6.73 -9.79 -0.02
N GLY A 228 -6.68 -8.57 0.52
CA GLY A 228 -5.61 -8.13 1.45
C GLY A 228 -5.29 -9.04 2.67
N PRO A 229 -6.14 -10.00 3.12
CA PRO A 229 -5.86 -10.81 4.30
C PRO A 229 -4.57 -11.67 4.32
N PHE A 230 -4.15 -12.34 3.25
CA PHE A 230 -3.12 -13.40 3.34
C PHE A 230 -1.67 -12.91 3.39
N TRP A 231 -1.43 -11.61 3.27
CA TRP A 231 -0.11 -11.01 3.47
C TRP A 231 0.14 -10.71 4.97
N SER A 232 -0.02 -11.73 5.80
CA SER A 232 0.28 -11.66 7.24
C SER A 232 1.79 -11.82 7.49
N ARG A 233 2.34 -11.05 8.43
CA ARG A 233 3.73 -11.25 8.90
C ARG A 233 3.94 -12.60 9.56
N ALA A 234 2.85 -13.24 9.98
CA ALA A 234 2.90 -14.57 10.57
C ALA A 234 3.15 -15.68 9.53
N LEU A 235 2.88 -15.41 8.24
CA LEU A 235 3.07 -16.38 7.18
C LEU A 235 4.41 -16.17 6.48
N PRO A 236 5.16 -17.24 6.19
CA PRO A 236 6.29 -17.16 5.28
C PRO A 236 5.87 -16.59 3.92
N ILE A 237 6.69 -15.70 3.35
CA ILE A 237 6.41 -15.01 2.08
C ILE A 237 6.03 -15.99 0.97
N LYS A 238 6.69 -17.16 0.89
CA LYS A 238 6.38 -18.21 -0.09
C LYS A 238 4.93 -18.70 -0.04
N MET A 239 4.33 -18.75 1.16
CA MET A 239 2.92 -19.13 1.34
C MET A 239 2.00 -18.01 0.86
N SER A 240 2.29 -16.75 1.20
CA SER A 240 1.50 -15.61 0.70
C SER A 240 1.54 -15.52 -0.84
N PHE A 241 2.72 -15.72 -1.44
CA PHE A 241 2.86 -15.83 -2.90
C PHE A 241 2.04 -16.99 -3.47
N PHE A 242 2.07 -18.17 -2.84
CA PHE A 242 1.26 -19.30 -3.26
C PHE A 242 -0.25 -18.99 -3.22
N ILE A 243 -0.74 -18.37 -2.14
CA ILE A 243 -2.16 -17.98 -2.04
C ILE A 243 -2.52 -16.95 -3.12
N TRP A 244 -1.62 -16.01 -3.42
CA TRP A 244 -1.83 -15.09 -4.54
C TRP A 244 -1.94 -15.83 -5.89
N HIS A 245 -1.08 -16.83 -6.14
CA HIS A 245 -1.17 -17.68 -7.35
C HIS A 245 -2.48 -18.48 -7.38
N LEU A 246 -2.92 -19.00 -6.24
CA LEU A 246 -4.18 -19.74 -6.10
C LEU A 246 -5.38 -18.88 -6.52
N ILE A 247 -5.46 -17.66 -5.98
CA ILE A 247 -6.54 -16.70 -6.25
C ILE A 247 -6.53 -16.24 -7.71
N LYS A 248 -5.35 -16.05 -8.29
CA LYS A 248 -5.19 -15.71 -9.71
C LYS A 248 -5.34 -16.90 -10.66
N LYS A 249 -5.64 -18.11 -10.15
CA LYS A 249 -5.73 -19.36 -10.93
C LYS A 249 -4.46 -19.66 -11.73
N PHE A 250 -3.30 -19.35 -11.15
CA PHE A 250 -1.99 -19.58 -11.75
C PHE A 250 -1.33 -20.88 -11.32
N LEU A 251 -1.90 -21.61 -10.36
CA LEU A 251 -1.36 -22.89 -9.94
C LEU A 251 -1.46 -23.92 -11.09
N PRO A 252 -0.41 -24.72 -11.33
CA PRO A 252 -0.40 -25.78 -12.34
C PRO A 252 -1.16 -27.03 -11.84
N ALA A 253 -2.43 -26.84 -11.48
CA ALA A 253 -3.38 -27.95 -11.42
C ALA A 253 -3.57 -28.50 -12.84
N GLU A 254 -3.80 -29.81 -12.96
CA GLU A 254 -3.84 -30.46 -14.26
C GLU A 254 -4.88 -29.88 -15.22
N THR A 255 -6.06 -29.55 -14.70
CA THR A 255 -7.11 -28.84 -15.48
C THR A 255 -6.69 -27.44 -15.93
N VAL A 256 -5.92 -26.72 -15.12
CA VAL A 256 -5.35 -25.42 -15.52
C VAL A 256 -4.30 -25.59 -16.61
N MET A 257 -3.53 -26.69 -16.57
CA MET A 257 -2.55 -27.01 -17.62
C MET A 257 -3.25 -27.42 -18.91
N GLN A 258 -4.33 -28.21 -18.86
CA GLN A 258 -5.14 -28.56 -20.02
C GLN A 258 -5.72 -27.31 -20.69
N ASN A 259 -6.23 -26.36 -19.90
CA ASN A 259 -6.69 -25.05 -20.39
C ASN A 259 -5.58 -24.19 -21.02
N ARG A 260 -4.32 -24.55 -20.81
CA ARG A 260 -3.13 -23.94 -21.43
C ARG A 260 -2.54 -24.83 -22.53
N CYS A 261 -3.35 -25.71 -23.10
CA CYS A 261 -3.02 -26.61 -24.21
C CYS A 261 -1.94 -27.66 -23.91
N PHE A 262 -1.78 -28.05 -22.63
CA PHE A 262 -0.95 -29.21 -22.31
C PHE A 262 -1.78 -30.50 -22.44
N HIS A 263 -1.31 -31.43 -23.29
CA HIS A 263 -1.93 -32.75 -23.45
C HIS A 263 -1.54 -33.69 -22.31
N LEU A 264 -2.44 -33.85 -21.34
CA LEU A 264 -2.29 -34.78 -20.21
C LEU A 264 -3.65 -35.30 -19.75
N ALA A 265 -3.68 -36.51 -19.21
CA ALA A 265 -4.86 -37.06 -18.55
C ALA A 265 -4.94 -36.51 -17.12
N SER A 266 -6.05 -35.85 -16.77
CA SER A 266 -6.21 -35.29 -15.42
C SER A 266 -6.78 -36.30 -14.44
N LYS A 267 -6.12 -36.48 -13.30
CA LYS A 267 -6.56 -37.35 -12.21
C LYS A 267 -6.06 -36.83 -10.86
N CYS A 268 -6.96 -36.65 -9.89
CA CYS A 268 -6.58 -36.31 -8.53
C CYS A 268 -5.64 -37.38 -7.98
N ARG A 269 -4.57 -36.96 -7.30
CA ARG A 269 -3.71 -37.90 -6.57
C ARG A 269 -4.40 -38.49 -5.34
N CYS A 270 -5.47 -37.85 -4.90
CA CYS A 270 -6.26 -38.19 -3.72
C CYS A 270 -7.36 -39.24 -3.97
N CYS A 271 -7.91 -39.31 -5.19
CA CYS A 271 -9.08 -40.13 -5.53
C CYS A 271 -9.19 -40.32 -7.06
N ALA A 272 -10.25 -40.98 -7.54
CA ALA A 272 -10.43 -41.24 -8.97
C ALA A 272 -10.98 -40.06 -9.80
N ASN A 273 -11.29 -38.92 -9.18
CA ASN A 273 -11.87 -37.76 -9.87
C ASN A 273 -10.83 -36.92 -10.61
N ILE A 274 -11.29 -36.00 -11.46
CA ILE A 274 -10.47 -35.02 -12.18
C ILE A 274 -9.83 -34.01 -11.19
N GLU A 275 -8.58 -33.61 -11.44
CA GLU A 275 -7.86 -32.65 -10.58
C GLU A 275 -8.25 -31.19 -10.91
N ILE A 276 -9.38 -30.76 -10.36
CA ILE A 276 -9.82 -29.36 -10.34
C ILE A 276 -9.35 -28.69 -9.04
N ILE A 277 -9.00 -27.40 -9.09
CA ILE A 277 -8.55 -26.63 -7.91
C ILE A 277 -9.51 -26.77 -6.72
N ASP A 278 -10.82 -26.54 -6.93
CA ASP A 278 -11.80 -26.62 -5.85
C ASP A 278 -11.94 -28.05 -5.30
N HIS A 279 -11.78 -29.06 -6.16
CA HIS A 279 -11.76 -30.45 -5.73
C HIS A 279 -10.54 -30.76 -4.86
N LEU A 280 -9.36 -30.37 -5.34
CA LEU A 280 -8.10 -30.60 -4.63
C LEU A 280 -8.12 -29.97 -3.23
N PHE A 281 -8.60 -28.72 -3.12
CA PHE A 281 -8.53 -27.97 -1.86
C PHE A 281 -9.75 -28.09 -0.96
N PHE A 282 -10.93 -28.46 -1.46
CA PHE A 282 -12.15 -28.45 -0.65
C PHE A 282 -13.02 -29.71 -0.77
N SER A 283 -13.29 -30.18 -1.99
CA SER A 283 -14.30 -31.22 -2.19
C SER A 283 -13.76 -32.65 -2.10
N SER A 284 -12.45 -32.87 -2.21
CA SER A 284 -11.84 -34.20 -2.04
C SER A 284 -11.99 -34.75 -0.63
N ASN A 285 -12.13 -36.07 -0.50
CA ASN A 285 -12.27 -36.75 0.80
C ASN A 285 -11.14 -36.40 1.77
N MET A 286 -9.92 -36.30 1.24
CA MET A 286 -8.74 -35.91 2.00
C MET A 286 -8.82 -34.45 2.48
N ALA A 287 -9.18 -33.51 1.61
CA ALA A 287 -9.34 -32.12 2.01
C ALA A 287 -10.47 -31.98 3.06
N GLN A 288 -11.62 -32.64 2.84
CA GLN A 288 -12.73 -32.64 3.78
C GLN A 288 -12.34 -33.18 5.16
N ALA A 289 -11.58 -34.27 5.23
CA ALA A 289 -11.10 -34.83 6.50
C ALA A 289 -10.24 -33.82 7.27
N ILE A 290 -9.31 -33.14 6.58
CA ILE A 290 -8.46 -32.11 7.18
C ILE A 290 -9.31 -30.91 7.64
N TRP A 291 -10.19 -30.39 6.78
CA TRP A 291 -11.04 -29.26 7.12
C TRP A 291 -11.95 -29.55 8.32
N LYS A 292 -12.62 -30.71 8.34
CA LYS A 292 -13.49 -31.11 9.45
C LYS A 292 -12.72 -31.13 10.79
N PHE A 293 -11.50 -31.66 10.80
CA PHE A 293 -10.66 -31.67 12.00
C PHE A 293 -10.37 -30.25 12.52
N TYR A 294 -9.83 -29.37 11.67
CA TYR A 294 -9.45 -28.01 12.11
C TYR A 294 -10.67 -27.11 12.36
N LEU A 295 -11.76 -27.27 11.62
CA LEU A 295 -13.02 -26.55 11.89
C LEU A 295 -13.60 -26.93 13.24
N HIS A 296 -13.67 -28.23 13.57
CA HIS A 296 -14.10 -28.70 14.88
C HIS A 296 -13.22 -28.14 16.00
N MET A 297 -11.90 -28.17 15.81
CA MET A 297 -10.92 -27.60 16.76
C MET A 297 -11.15 -26.10 17.04
N PHE A 298 -11.66 -25.34 16.07
CA PHE A 298 -11.99 -23.91 16.24
C PHE A 298 -13.48 -23.63 16.52
N SER A 299 -14.27 -24.68 16.79
CA SER A 299 -15.72 -24.61 17.00
C SER A 299 -16.44 -23.89 15.84
N MET A 300 -16.11 -24.29 14.61
CA MET A 300 -16.66 -23.75 13.37
C MET A 300 -17.43 -24.82 12.61
N GLU A 301 -18.53 -24.41 11.98
CA GLU A 301 -19.30 -25.28 11.09
C GLU A 301 -18.61 -25.44 9.73
N TYR A 302 -18.70 -26.64 9.17
CA TYR A 302 -18.33 -26.86 7.78
C TYR A 302 -19.43 -26.36 6.86
N ARG A 303 -19.08 -25.46 5.93
CA ARG A 303 -19.96 -25.04 4.84
C ARG A 303 -19.39 -25.56 3.51
N LYS A 304 -20.25 -25.91 2.55
CA LYS A 304 -19.80 -26.12 1.17
C LYS A 304 -19.43 -24.75 0.59
N TYR A 305 -18.21 -24.64 0.08
CA TYR A 305 -17.69 -23.39 -0.47
C TYR A 305 -17.71 -23.44 -1.99
N ASN A 306 -18.24 -22.38 -2.60
CA ASN A 306 -18.42 -22.30 -4.06
C ASN A 306 -17.23 -21.60 -4.77
N SER A 307 -16.24 -21.10 -4.02
CA SER A 307 -15.08 -20.42 -4.59
C SER A 307 -13.92 -20.33 -3.59
N ILE A 308 -12.71 -20.57 -4.06
CA ILE A 308 -11.47 -20.42 -3.29
C ILE A 308 -11.25 -19.03 -2.70
N ALA A 309 -11.82 -17.98 -3.31
CA ALA A 309 -11.71 -16.61 -2.83
C ALA A 309 -12.66 -16.33 -1.64
N SER A 310 -13.79 -17.04 -1.58
CA SER A 310 -14.81 -16.87 -0.52
C SER A 310 -14.41 -17.52 0.80
N PHE A 311 -13.63 -18.61 0.74
CA PHE A 311 -13.32 -19.42 1.90
C PHE A 311 -12.45 -18.71 2.97
N PRO A 312 -11.30 -18.10 2.65
CA PRO A 312 -10.53 -17.33 3.63
C PRO A 312 -11.29 -16.12 4.18
N LEU A 313 -12.18 -15.53 3.38
CA LEU A 313 -13.00 -14.40 3.80
C LEU A 313 -14.05 -14.85 4.83
N TYR A 314 -14.74 -15.96 4.58
CA TYR A 314 -15.67 -16.56 5.55
C TYR A 314 -14.96 -16.92 6.87
N TRP A 315 -13.78 -17.53 6.77
CA TRP A 315 -13.02 -17.90 7.94
C TRP A 315 -12.64 -16.67 8.78
N LYS A 316 -12.30 -15.56 8.13
CA LYS A 316 -12.05 -14.28 8.79
C LYS A 316 -13.30 -13.66 9.41
N THR A 317 -14.44 -13.65 8.71
CA THR A 317 -15.67 -13.00 9.19
C THR A 317 -16.37 -13.78 10.30
N SER A 318 -16.13 -15.09 10.40
CA SER A 318 -16.73 -15.95 11.43
C SER A 318 -16.46 -15.49 12.87
N LYS A 319 -15.33 -14.82 13.15
CA LYS A 319 -15.03 -14.15 14.43
C LYS A 319 -14.17 -12.89 14.19
N PRO A 320 -14.76 -11.69 14.02
CA PRO A 320 -14.07 -10.48 13.55
C PRO A 320 -13.10 -9.85 14.55
N TRP A 321 -13.11 -10.27 15.82
CA TRP A 321 -12.21 -9.78 16.87
C TRP A 321 -10.78 -10.36 16.80
N ALA A 322 -10.55 -11.39 15.98
CA ALA A 322 -9.25 -12.03 15.85
C ALA A 322 -8.26 -11.15 15.07
N SER A 323 -7.04 -10.99 15.62
CA SER A 323 -5.97 -10.24 14.95
C SER A 323 -5.49 -10.95 13.66
N LYS A 324 -4.83 -10.22 12.74
CA LYS A 324 -4.22 -10.80 11.51
C LYS A 324 -3.13 -11.85 11.78
N ASN A 325 -2.62 -11.92 13.01
CA ASN A 325 -1.62 -12.89 13.43
C ASN A 325 -2.25 -14.00 14.29
N HIS A 326 -3.57 -14.02 14.44
CA HIS A 326 -4.23 -15.03 15.24
C HIS A 326 -4.04 -16.43 14.61
N VAL A 327 -3.83 -17.49 15.41
CA VAL A 327 -3.62 -18.85 14.85
C VAL A 327 -4.76 -19.25 13.90
N ARG A 328 -6.00 -18.98 14.32
CA ARG A 328 -7.21 -19.18 13.52
C ARG A 328 -7.08 -18.54 12.15
N TYR A 329 -6.55 -17.32 12.05
CA TYR A 329 -6.42 -16.62 10.78
C TYR A 329 -5.39 -17.27 9.84
N VAL A 330 -4.31 -17.81 10.43
CA VAL A 330 -3.17 -18.36 9.71
C VAL A 330 -3.42 -19.80 9.25
N THR A 331 -4.17 -20.60 10.04
CA THR A 331 -4.42 -22.02 9.78
C THR A 331 -4.99 -22.33 8.38
N PRO A 332 -6.00 -21.63 7.85
CA PRO A 332 -6.52 -21.88 6.50
C PRO A 332 -5.44 -21.82 5.42
N PHE A 333 -4.55 -20.84 5.50
CA PHE A 333 -3.49 -20.65 4.52
C PHE A 333 -2.43 -21.75 4.61
N ILE A 334 -2.15 -22.23 5.83
CA ILE A 334 -1.25 -23.36 6.04
C ILE A 334 -1.86 -24.65 5.49
N ILE A 335 -3.15 -24.90 5.71
CA ILE A 335 -3.85 -26.08 5.16
C ILE A 335 -3.78 -26.09 3.63
N LEU A 336 -4.10 -24.96 2.98
CA LEU A 336 -4.00 -24.85 1.53
C LEU A 336 -2.56 -25.08 1.04
N TRP A 337 -1.57 -24.51 1.72
CA TRP A 337 -0.16 -24.72 1.40
C TRP A 337 0.24 -26.19 1.53
N THR A 338 -0.11 -26.85 2.63
CA THR A 338 0.31 -28.24 2.89
C THR A 338 -0.36 -29.24 1.97
N ILE A 339 -1.65 -29.07 1.65
CA ILE A 339 -2.34 -29.87 0.64
C ILE A 339 -1.61 -29.74 -0.71
N TRP A 340 -1.26 -28.52 -1.12
CA TRP A 340 -0.55 -28.28 -2.36
C TRP A 340 0.85 -28.92 -2.38
N THR A 341 1.63 -28.75 -1.32
CA THR A 341 2.97 -29.36 -1.25
C THR A 341 2.90 -30.87 -1.24
N SER A 342 1.95 -31.47 -0.50
CA SER A 342 1.78 -32.92 -0.48
C SER A 342 1.32 -33.47 -1.84
N ARG A 343 0.50 -32.72 -2.58
CA ARG A 343 0.15 -33.09 -3.96
C ARG A 343 1.37 -33.08 -4.85
N ASN A 344 2.22 -32.07 -4.73
CA ASN A 344 3.45 -31.99 -5.54
C ASN A 344 4.47 -33.07 -5.15
N ASP A 345 4.56 -33.41 -3.87
CA ASP A 345 5.40 -34.52 -3.40
C ASP A 345 4.91 -35.88 -3.95
N ASP A 346 3.59 -36.13 -4.00
CA ASP A 346 3.05 -37.34 -4.64
C ASP A 346 3.32 -37.34 -6.15
N LYS A 347 3.05 -36.22 -6.82
CA LYS A 347 3.17 -36.12 -8.28
C LYS A 347 4.62 -36.22 -8.77
N HIS A 348 5.55 -35.54 -8.10
CA HIS A 348 6.92 -35.39 -8.58
C HIS A 348 7.96 -36.21 -7.82
N ARG A 349 7.64 -36.67 -6.60
CA ARG A 349 8.54 -37.46 -5.75
C ARG A 349 7.95 -38.81 -5.35
N GLN A 350 6.77 -39.16 -5.88
CA GLN A 350 6.07 -40.42 -5.59
C GLN A 350 5.76 -40.64 -4.09
N LEU A 351 5.76 -39.57 -3.29
CA LEU A 351 5.42 -39.62 -1.87
C LEU A 351 3.91 -39.52 -1.70
N LYS A 352 3.24 -40.67 -1.57
CA LYS A 352 1.78 -40.75 -1.49
C LYS A 352 1.17 -39.78 -0.48
N MET A 353 0.14 -39.06 -0.92
CA MET A 353 -0.65 -38.18 -0.07
C MET A 353 -1.35 -38.99 1.03
N SER A 354 -1.33 -38.47 2.25
CA SER A 354 -1.99 -39.08 3.41
C SER A 354 -2.56 -37.98 4.30
N PRO A 355 -3.84 -38.08 4.72
CA PRO A 355 -4.44 -37.12 5.66
C PRO A 355 -3.62 -36.97 6.95
N TYR A 356 -3.06 -38.08 7.45
CA TYR A 356 -2.22 -38.10 8.65
C TYR A 356 -0.92 -37.30 8.46
N LYS A 357 -0.19 -37.54 7.35
CA LYS A 357 1.04 -36.78 7.04
C LYS A 357 0.76 -35.29 6.85
N ILE A 358 -0.33 -34.94 6.18
CA ILE A 358 -0.72 -33.54 5.98
C ILE A 358 -1.02 -32.86 7.31
N LYS A 359 -1.79 -33.52 8.19
CA LYS A 359 -2.09 -33.04 9.54
C LYS A 359 -0.81 -32.81 10.36
N ILE A 360 0.11 -33.77 10.40
CA ILE A 360 1.41 -33.61 11.08
C ILE A 360 2.15 -32.38 10.56
N ASN A 361 2.22 -32.21 9.24
CA ASN A 361 2.91 -31.06 8.64
C ASN A 361 2.26 -29.73 9.01
N ILE A 362 0.92 -29.67 9.04
CA ILE A 362 0.19 -28.47 9.49
C ILE A 362 0.50 -28.19 10.96
N ASP A 363 0.42 -29.20 11.83
CA ASP A 363 0.66 -29.05 13.25
C ASP A 363 2.10 -28.59 13.54
N ASN A 364 3.08 -29.17 12.84
CA ASN A 364 4.49 -28.78 12.95
C ASN A 364 4.71 -27.33 12.48
N LEU A 365 4.09 -26.92 11.38
CA LEU A 365 4.17 -25.54 10.90
C LEU A 365 3.55 -24.56 11.91
N LEU A 366 2.36 -24.86 12.43
CA LEU A 366 1.70 -24.03 13.44
C LEU A 366 2.54 -23.91 14.72
N ARG A 367 3.10 -25.03 15.22
CA ARG A 367 4.03 -25.04 16.37
C ARG A 367 5.31 -24.24 16.09
N SER A 368 5.86 -24.32 14.88
CA SER A 368 7.06 -23.56 14.52
C SER A 368 6.82 -22.04 14.52
N LEU A 369 5.67 -21.60 13.98
CA LEU A 369 5.28 -20.19 13.96
C LEU A 369 4.97 -19.68 15.38
N ALA A 370 4.43 -20.55 16.22
CA ALA A 370 4.20 -20.26 17.63
C ALA A 370 5.50 -20.07 18.42
N LYS A 371 6.45 -21.00 18.27
CA LYS A 371 7.78 -20.91 18.90
C LYS A 371 8.48 -19.63 18.47
N ALA A 372 8.34 -19.22 17.21
CA ALA A 372 8.85 -17.96 16.68
C ALA A 372 8.06 -16.70 17.13
N SER A 373 7.03 -16.84 17.97
CA SER A 373 6.15 -15.75 18.43
C SER A 373 5.50 -14.95 17.29
N LEU A 374 5.29 -15.60 16.14
CA LEU A 374 4.70 -14.98 14.95
C LEU A 374 3.16 -15.01 14.98
N ILE A 375 2.59 -16.00 15.66
CA ILE A 375 1.15 -16.14 15.87
C ILE A 375 0.74 -15.86 17.31
N THR A 376 -0.46 -15.32 17.48
CA THR A 376 -1.02 -14.93 18.79
C THR A 376 -2.34 -15.65 19.07
N MET A 377 -2.66 -15.80 20.35
CA MET A 377 -4.00 -16.18 20.83
C MET A 377 -4.41 -15.19 21.91
N ASN A 378 -5.57 -14.54 21.76
CA ASN A 378 -6.13 -13.73 22.85
C ASN A 378 -7.02 -14.63 23.71
N ARG A 379 -6.73 -14.66 25.03
CA ARG A 379 -7.47 -15.27 26.15
C ARG A 379 -8.60 -16.25 25.81
N GLU A 380 -8.37 -17.52 26.11
CA GLU A 380 -9.01 -18.31 27.18
C GLU A 380 -8.52 -19.76 27.06
N LYS A 381 -8.74 -20.58 28.10
CA LYS A 381 -8.44 -22.00 28.19
C LYS A 381 -9.15 -22.79 27.07
N SER A 382 -8.69 -22.65 25.83
CA SER A 382 -9.22 -23.40 24.69
C SER A 382 -8.39 -24.66 24.49
N GLN A 383 -9.03 -25.77 24.16
CA GLN A 383 -8.38 -27.03 23.76
C GLN A 383 -7.27 -26.81 22.71
N VAL A 384 -7.41 -25.76 21.89
CA VAL A 384 -6.43 -25.32 20.89
C VAL A 384 -5.07 -24.93 21.51
N PHE A 385 -5.08 -24.25 22.66
CA PHE A 385 -3.87 -23.78 23.33
C PHE A 385 -3.03 -24.95 23.86
N GLU A 386 -3.70 -25.90 24.51
CA GLU A 386 -3.09 -27.16 24.98
C GLU A 386 -2.57 -28.00 23.82
N TYR A 387 -3.37 -28.13 22.76
CA TYR A 387 -3.02 -28.92 21.60
C TYR A 387 -1.71 -28.48 20.94
N PHE A 388 -1.50 -27.17 20.73
CA PHE A 388 -0.29 -26.65 20.08
C PHE A 388 0.87 -26.33 21.02
N ASN A 389 0.68 -26.45 22.35
CA ASN A 389 1.70 -26.17 23.36
C ASN A 389 2.35 -24.77 23.18
N LEU A 390 1.49 -23.74 23.11
CA LEU A 390 1.88 -22.37 22.77
C LEU A 390 2.39 -21.60 24.00
N PRO A 391 3.37 -20.68 23.87
CA PRO A 391 3.79 -19.83 24.98
C PRO A 391 2.68 -18.85 25.40
N LYS A 392 2.43 -18.72 26.71
CA LYS A 392 1.45 -17.76 27.26
C LYS A 392 1.89 -16.33 26.93
N THR A 393 1.13 -15.61 26.11
CA THR A 393 1.46 -14.22 25.76
C THR A 393 1.35 -13.30 26.99
N LYS A 394 2.45 -12.64 27.38
CA LYS A 394 2.42 -11.54 28.36
C LYS A 394 1.60 -10.37 27.80
N ALA A 395 0.59 -9.92 28.53
CA ALA A 395 -0.23 -8.77 28.16
C ALA A 395 0.64 -7.50 28.10
N ARG A 396 0.80 -6.91 26.91
CA ARG A 396 1.41 -5.59 26.76
C ARG A 396 0.40 -4.52 27.20
N LYS A 397 0.65 -3.85 28.34
CA LYS A 397 -0.02 -2.60 28.72
C LYS A 397 0.19 -1.57 27.61
N LYS A 398 -0.90 -1.12 26.98
CA LYS A 398 -0.86 0.03 26.05
C LYS A 398 -0.95 1.31 26.87
N ASN A 399 0.17 2.00 27.08
CA ASN A 399 0.11 3.43 27.39
C ASN A 399 -0.25 4.20 26.12
N LYS A 400 -1.39 4.89 26.15
CA LYS A 400 -1.80 5.85 25.12
C LYS A 400 -2.17 7.16 25.83
N HIS A 401 -1.18 8.01 26.04
CA HIS A 401 -1.41 9.45 26.04
C HIS A 401 -0.60 10.02 24.87
N ARG A 402 -1.34 10.53 23.86
CA ARG A 402 -0.81 11.46 22.87
C ARG A 402 -1.90 12.51 22.69
N ASN A 403 -1.61 13.72 23.15
CA ASN A 403 -2.47 14.89 22.97
C ASN A 403 -2.82 15.02 21.48
N ARG A 404 -4.13 15.02 21.18
CA ARG A 404 -4.65 15.36 19.88
C ARG A 404 -4.61 16.88 19.76
N LYS A 405 -3.67 17.43 19.00
CA LYS A 405 -3.88 18.75 18.39
C LYS A 405 -4.84 18.53 17.22
N THR A 406 -6.06 19.04 17.34
CA THR A 406 -7.03 19.12 16.25
C THR A 406 -6.49 20.10 15.23
N CYS A 407 -6.26 19.65 14.01
CA CYS A 407 -5.84 20.52 12.91
C CYS A 407 -7.01 20.58 11.93
N PHE A 408 -7.43 21.80 11.61
CA PHE A 408 -8.61 22.10 10.79
C PHE A 408 -8.57 21.49 9.38
N TRP A 409 -7.38 21.17 8.87
CA TRP A 409 -7.15 20.86 7.45
C TRP A 409 -6.87 19.39 7.13
N ILE A 410 -7.09 18.47 8.09
CA ILE A 410 -6.84 17.05 7.86
C ILE A 410 -7.96 16.47 6.99
N LYS A 411 -7.65 16.09 5.75
CA LYS A 411 -8.59 15.31 4.91
C LYS A 411 -8.99 14.01 5.63
N PRO A 412 -10.28 13.63 5.61
CA PRO A 412 -10.69 12.33 6.12
C PRO A 412 -9.95 11.22 5.36
N ILE A 413 -9.39 10.27 6.10
CA ILE A 413 -8.77 9.08 5.52
C ILE A 413 -9.90 8.28 4.86
N PRO A 414 -9.80 7.90 3.57
CA PRO A 414 -10.79 7.01 2.97
C PRO A 414 -10.84 5.68 3.75
N PRO A 415 -12.04 5.08 3.90
CA PRO A 415 -12.27 3.91 4.77
C PRO A 415 -11.39 2.69 4.46
#